data_AF-A0A662AWS4-F1
#
_entry.id   AF-A0A662AWS4-F1
#
_cell.length_a   1.000
_cell.length_b   1.000
_cell.length_c   1.000
_cell.angle_alpha   90.00
_cell.angle_beta   90.00
_cell.angle_gamma   90.00
#
_symmetry.space_group_name_H-M   'P 1'
#
loop_
_entity.id
_entity.type
_entity.pdbx_description
1 polymer ?
#
loop_
_entity_poly.entity_id
_entity_poly.type
_entity_poly.pdbx_seq_one_letter_code
_entity_poly.pdbx_strand_id
1 'polypeptide(L)'
;MDISLYFDPVSPEVFEFSSPTGHKCISEVIKAHKEEGSFPDLDYVKLALVGINEDRASLMNKGCARGPDYVRRYFYNLFSHWNEPAMADLGNIKRGHSVDDTYFAAKEAIA
;
A
#
# COMPACT_ATOMS: atom_id res chain seq x y z
N MET A 1 -12.73 9.00 12.81
CA MET A 1 -11.44 8.51 13.31
C MET A 1 -10.42 8.74 12.21
N ASP A 2 -9.26 9.29 12.54
CA ASP A 2 -8.22 9.53 11.54
C ASP A 2 -7.38 8.26 11.39
N ILE A 3 -7.69 7.46 10.37
CA ILE A 3 -7.02 6.18 10.13
C ILE A 3 -5.58 6.35 9.62
N SER A 4 -5.22 7.54 9.11
CA SER A 4 -3.88 7.79 8.56
C SER A 4 -2.77 7.56 9.58
N LEU A 5 -3.09 7.72 10.87
CA LEU A 5 -2.18 7.50 11.98
C LEU A 5 -1.66 6.06 12.05
N TYR A 6 -2.39 5.09 11.51
CA TYR A 6 -2.01 3.67 11.50
C TYR A 6 -1.12 3.26 10.34
N PHE A 7 -0.89 4.14 9.35
CA PHE A 7 -0.17 3.78 8.13
C PHE A 7 1.19 4.44 8.02
N ASP A 8 2.17 3.66 7.60
CA ASP A 8 3.41 4.15 7.01
C ASP A 8 3.21 4.30 5.48
N PRO A 9 3.84 5.30 4.85
CA PRO A 9 3.77 5.48 3.40
C PRO A 9 4.37 4.30 2.65
N VAL A 10 3.96 4.15 1.39
CA VAL A 10 4.56 3.18 0.47
C VAL A 10 6.04 3.55 0.24
N SER A 11 6.93 2.55 0.30
CA SER A 11 8.36 2.75 0.02
C SER A 11 8.56 3.44 -1.34
N PRO A 12 9.41 4.47 -1.45
CA PRO A 12 9.66 5.16 -2.72
C PRO A 12 10.25 4.23 -3.79
N GLU A 13 10.97 3.18 -3.39
CA GLU A 13 11.66 2.23 -4.29
C GLU A 13 10.69 1.50 -5.23
N VAL A 14 9.42 1.33 -4.86
CA VAL A 14 8.45 0.62 -5.71
C VAL A 14 7.91 1.48 -6.86
N PHE A 15 8.24 2.78 -6.89
CA PHE A 15 7.83 3.73 -7.93
C PHE A 15 8.92 3.98 -8.99
N GLU A 16 10.06 3.31 -8.93
CA GLU A 16 11.23 3.61 -9.77
C GLU A 16 11.09 3.23 -11.26
N PHE A 17 9.99 2.59 -11.67
CA PHE A 17 9.77 2.22 -13.07
C PHE A 17 9.08 3.34 -13.85
N SER A 18 9.67 3.70 -15.01
CA SER A 18 9.03 4.56 -16.01
C SER A 18 8.75 3.76 -17.29
N SER A 19 7.54 3.90 -17.81
CA SER A 19 7.13 3.25 -19.06
C SER A 19 7.83 3.87 -20.26
N PRO A 20 8.54 3.08 -21.09
CA PRO A 20 9.21 3.59 -22.28
C PRO A 20 8.24 3.82 -23.46
N THR A 21 6.98 3.40 -23.34
CA THR A 21 6.01 3.37 -24.46
C THR A 21 4.97 4.49 -24.41
N GLY A 22 5.07 5.43 -23.46
CA GLY A 22 4.09 6.51 -23.26
C GLY A 22 2.75 6.06 -22.70
N HIS A 23 2.51 4.74 -22.57
CA HIS A 23 1.39 4.19 -21.80
C HIS A 23 1.67 4.34 -20.31
N LYS A 24 0.68 4.85 -19.56
CA LYS A 24 0.79 4.98 -18.11
C LYS A 24 0.76 3.62 -17.43
N CYS A 25 1.61 3.45 -16.43
CA CYS A 25 1.59 2.34 -15.50
C CYS A 25 0.67 2.63 -14.29
N ILE A 26 0.33 1.60 -13.52
CA ILE A 26 -0.49 1.74 -12.32
C ILE A 26 0.14 2.72 -11.32
N SER A 27 1.48 2.70 -11.16
CA SER A 27 2.23 3.65 -10.30
C SER A 27 1.94 5.12 -10.59
N GLU A 28 1.60 5.45 -11.84
CA GLU A 28 1.40 6.81 -12.31
C GLU A 28 -0.05 7.29 -12.13
N VAL A 29 -1.00 6.38 -11.94
CA VAL A 29 -2.45 6.69 -11.92
C VAL A 29 -3.14 6.35 -10.61
N ILE A 30 -2.53 5.53 -9.75
CA ILE A 30 -3.08 5.19 -8.44
C ILE A 30 -2.86 6.32 -7.42
N LYS A 31 -3.85 6.56 -6.55
CA LYS A 31 -3.70 7.46 -5.40
C LYS A 31 -2.95 6.74 -4.27
N ALA A 32 -1.62 6.86 -4.22
CA ALA A 32 -0.81 6.22 -3.19
C ALA A 32 -0.43 7.17 -2.04
N HIS A 33 -0.46 6.67 -0.80
CA HIS A 33 0.16 7.35 0.33
C HIS A 33 1.69 7.30 0.18
N LYS A 34 2.28 8.47 -0.08
CA LYS A 34 3.73 8.68 -0.21
C LYS A 34 4.25 9.48 0.98
N GLU A 35 5.57 9.48 1.19
CA GLU A 35 6.22 10.31 2.21
C GLU A 35 5.94 11.80 1.99
N GLU A 36 6.00 12.22 0.73
CA GLU A 36 5.61 13.56 0.31
C GLU A 36 4.14 13.57 -0.11
N GLY A 37 3.35 14.46 0.48
CA GLY A 37 1.95 14.66 0.12
C GLY A 37 1.00 14.41 1.29
N SER A 38 -0.27 14.16 0.96
CA SER A 38 -1.33 13.88 1.92
C SER A 38 -1.80 12.43 1.82
N PHE A 39 -2.38 11.92 2.91
CA PHE A 39 -3.03 10.61 2.90
C PHE A 39 -4.16 10.59 1.85
N PRO A 40 -4.35 9.50 1.09
CA PRO A 40 -5.35 9.45 0.02
C PRO A 40 -6.78 9.71 0.52
N ASP A 41 -7.49 10.63 -0.15
CA ASP A 41 -8.93 10.81 0.03
C ASP A 41 -9.70 9.63 -0.60
N LEU A 42 -10.63 9.07 0.19
CA LEU A 42 -11.36 7.84 -0.10
C LEU A 42 -12.76 8.04 -0.68
N ASP A 43 -13.28 9.27 -0.77
CA ASP A 43 -14.68 9.54 -1.16
C ASP A 43 -15.12 8.87 -2.48
N TYR A 44 -14.20 8.73 -3.45
CA TYR A 44 -14.47 8.09 -4.76
C TYR A 44 -13.68 6.80 -4.98
N VAL A 45 -12.99 6.31 -3.95
CA VAL A 45 -12.20 5.08 -4.02
C VAL A 45 -13.13 3.88 -3.85
N LYS A 46 -13.03 2.93 -4.78
CA LYS A 46 -13.78 1.66 -4.75
C LYS A 46 -12.93 0.48 -4.33
N LEU A 47 -11.60 0.61 -4.41
CA LEU A 47 -10.64 -0.40 -3.99
C LEU A 47 -9.46 0.27 -3.30
N ALA A 48 -9.18 -0.14 -2.07
CA ALA A 48 -7.99 0.28 -1.34
C ALA A 48 -7.01 -0.90 -1.23
N LEU A 49 -5.74 -0.64 -1.50
CA LEU A 49 -4.64 -1.54 -1.16
C LEU A 49 -4.12 -1.19 0.24
N VAL A 50 -3.92 -2.22 1.04
CA VAL A 50 -3.35 -2.12 2.39
C VAL A 50 -2.31 -3.21 2.54
N GLY A 51 -1.08 -2.83 2.84
CA GLY A 51 -0.03 -3.77 3.22
C GLY A 51 -0.03 -4.01 4.72
N ILE A 52 0.24 -5.24 5.14
CA ILE A 52 0.46 -5.58 6.56
C ILE A 52 1.82 -6.27 6.65
N ASN A 53 2.81 -5.54 7.17
CA ASN A 53 4.18 -6.01 7.27
C ASN A 53 4.39 -6.83 8.55
N GLU A 54 3.62 -7.91 8.69
CA GLU A 54 3.65 -8.79 9.85
C GLU A 54 4.05 -10.22 9.47
N ASP A 55 5.04 -10.75 10.20
CA ASP A 55 5.52 -12.12 10.04
C ASP A 55 5.91 -12.79 11.36
N ARG A 56 5.74 -12.11 12.51
CA ARG A 56 6.13 -12.65 13.83
C ARG A 56 5.36 -13.91 14.21
N ALA A 57 4.10 -14.01 13.78
CA ALA A 57 3.26 -15.18 13.98
C ALA A 57 3.37 -16.22 12.84
N SER A 58 4.27 -16.01 11.87
CA SER A 58 4.47 -16.98 10.79
C SER A 58 5.21 -18.23 11.29
N LEU A 59 4.71 -19.41 10.93
CA LEU A 59 5.34 -20.69 11.31
C LEU A 59 6.45 -21.09 10.33
N MET A 60 6.16 -21.05 9.03
CA MET A 60 7.05 -21.54 7.96
C MET A 60 7.24 -20.51 6.83
N ASN A 61 6.93 -19.23 7.08
CA ASN A 61 6.94 -18.17 6.06
C ASN A 61 7.65 -16.89 6.55
N LYS A 62 8.78 -17.07 7.25
CA LYS A 62 9.55 -15.93 7.77
C LYS A 62 9.97 -14.98 6.64
N GLY A 63 9.82 -13.68 6.86
CA GLY A 63 10.10 -12.64 5.88
C GLY A 63 8.91 -12.26 5.00
N CYS A 64 7.73 -12.88 5.19
CA CYS A 64 6.50 -12.52 4.47
C CYS A 64 6.01 -11.10 4.76
N ALA A 65 6.51 -10.46 5.82
CA ALA A 65 6.31 -9.03 6.09
C ALA A 65 6.79 -8.12 4.96
N ARG A 66 7.68 -8.59 4.08
CA ARG A 66 8.11 -7.86 2.87
C ARG A 66 7.17 -8.04 1.67
N GLY A 67 6.20 -8.94 1.80
CA GLY A 67 5.27 -9.33 0.73
C GLY A 67 4.56 -8.14 0.08
N PRO A 68 4.00 -7.18 0.83
CA PRO A 68 3.32 -6.02 0.25
C PRO A 68 4.18 -5.26 -0.77
N ASP A 69 5.42 -4.93 -0.42
CA ASP A 69 6.31 -4.17 -1.33
C ASP A 69 6.78 -5.02 -2.52
N TYR A 70 6.99 -6.33 -2.33
CA TYR A 70 7.24 -7.23 -3.45
C TYR A 70 6.06 -7.28 -4.42
N VAL A 71 4.83 -7.33 -3.93
CA VAL A 71 3.62 -7.29 -4.78
C VAL A 71 3.55 -5.95 -5.52
N ARG A 72 3.74 -4.82 -4.82
CA ARG A 72 3.73 -3.48 -5.43
C ARG A 72 4.75 -3.37 -6.55
N ARG A 73 5.97 -3.87 -6.37
CA ARG A 73 7.03 -3.85 -7.40
C ARG A 73 6.60 -4.44 -8.74
N TYR A 74 5.72 -5.45 -8.75
CA TYR A 74 5.19 -6.00 -9.99
C TYR A 74 3.88 -5.34 -10.40
N PHE A 75 2.96 -5.12 -9.46
CA PHE A 75 1.64 -4.54 -9.73
C PHE A 75 1.73 -3.12 -10.30
N TYR A 76 2.60 -2.29 -9.72
CA TYR A 76 2.79 -0.91 -10.15
C TYR A 76 3.33 -0.78 -11.57
N ASN A 77 4.06 -1.80 -12.06
CA ASN A 77 4.63 -1.81 -13.41
C ASN A 77 3.63 -2.27 -14.47
N LEU A 78 2.45 -2.75 -14.09
CA LEU A 78 1.41 -3.10 -15.06
C LEU A 78 0.91 -1.84 -15.77
N PHE A 79 0.68 -1.94 -17.08
CA PHE A 79 0.04 -0.86 -17.83
C PHE A 79 -1.39 -0.67 -17.35
N SER A 80 -1.76 0.58 -17.12
CA SER A 80 -3.14 0.92 -16.79
C SER A 80 -3.93 1.16 -18.07
N HIS A 81 -5.11 0.54 -18.14
CA HIS A 81 -6.10 0.88 -19.17
C HIS A 81 -6.83 2.19 -18.84
N TRP A 82 -6.98 2.52 -17.56
CA TRP A 82 -7.69 3.72 -17.08
C TRP A 82 -6.71 4.79 -16.61
N ASN A 83 -6.98 6.05 -16.99
CA ASN A 83 -6.15 7.19 -16.56
C ASN A 83 -6.36 7.55 -15.08
N GLU A 84 -7.55 7.26 -14.54
CA GLU A 84 -7.96 7.56 -13.17
C GLU A 84 -8.76 6.37 -12.62
N PRO A 85 -8.10 5.27 -12.26
CA PRO A 85 -8.80 4.17 -11.61
C PRO A 85 -9.32 4.62 -10.24
N ALA A 86 -10.50 4.15 -9.85
CA ALA A 86 -11.08 4.38 -8.52
C ALA A 86 -10.37 3.55 -7.43
N MET A 87 -9.05 3.68 -7.35
CA MET A 87 -8.17 2.89 -6.50
C MET A 87 -7.23 3.79 -5.70
N ALA A 88 -6.94 3.39 -4.47
CA ALA A 88 -5.91 3.98 -3.64
C ALA A 88 -4.99 2.91 -3.06
N ASP A 89 -3.75 3.28 -2.76
CA ASP A 89 -2.86 2.49 -1.91
C ASP A 89 -2.59 3.27 -0.64
N LEU A 90 -3.04 2.75 0.49
CA LEU A 90 -2.97 3.44 1.78
C LEU A 90 -1.61 3.28 2.46
N GLY A 91 -0.71 2.49 1.88
CA GLY A 91 0.57 2.17 2.47
C GLY A 91 0.53 0.89 3.29
N ASN A 92 1.34 0.86 4.34
CA ASN A 92 1.50 -0.30 5.19
C ASN A 92 0.98 0.00 6.60
N ILE A 93 0.21 -0.90 7.19
CA ILE A 93 -0.09 -0.80 8.63
C ILE A 93 1.22 -0.82 9.40
N LYS A 94 1.39 0.20 10.26
CA LYS A 94 2.52 0.35 11.16
C LYS A 94 2.68 -0.90 11.98
N ARG A 95 3.88 -1.45 11.96
CA ARG A 95 4.20 -2.63 12.78
C ARG A 95 4.22 -2.23 14.24
N GLY A 96 3.30 -2.78 15.03
CA GLY A 96 3.20 -2.50 16.45
C GLY A 96 4.32 -3.16 17.28
N HIS A 97 4.42 -2.77 18.55
CA HIS A 97 5.42 -3.34 19.46
C HIS A 97 5.21 -4.85 19.66
N SER A 98 3.96 -5.29 19.78
CA SER A 98 3.51 -6.68 19.77
C SER A 98 2.69 -7.00 18.51
N VAL A 99 2.40 -8.27 18.27
CA VAL A 99 1.54 -8.72 17.15
C VAL A 99 0.09 -8.24 17.35
N ASP A 100 -0.39 -8.25 18.59
CA ASP A 100 -1.74 -7.80 18.92
C ASP A 100 -1.94 -6.31 18.64
N ASP A 101 -0.90 -5.48 18.80
CA ASP A 101 -0.94 -4.06 18.42
C ASP A 101 -1.15 -3.90 16.90
N THR A 102 -0.48 -4.73 16.08
CA THR A 102 -0.69 -4.73 14.62
C THR A 102 -2.12 -5.18 14.28
N TYR A 103 -2.65 -6.19 14.98
CA TYR A 103 -4.03 -6.65 14.78
C TYR A 103 -5.06 -5.58 15.16
N PHE A 104 -4.82 -4.86 16.25
CA PHE A 104 -5.65 -3.74 16.66
C PHE A 104 -5.65 -2.64 15.59
N ALA A 105 -4.48 -2.20 15.13
CA ALA A 105 -4.37 -1.18 14.08
C ALA A 105 -5.06 -1.62 12.78
N ALA A 106 -4.86 -2.86 12.34
CA ALA A 106 -5.53 -3.40 11.16
C ALA A 106 -7.06 -3.44 11.32
N LYS A 107 -7.55 -3.80 12.51
CA LYS A 107 -8.98 -3.80 12.79
C LYS A 107 -9.56 -2.39 12.72
N GLU A 108 -8.99 -1.42 13.44
CA GLU A 108 -9.49 -0.05 13.46
C GLU A 108 -9.41 0.64 12.09
N ALA A 109 -8.45 0.26 11.25
CA ALA A 109 -8.28 0.83 9.92
C ALA A 109 -9.20 0.21 8.85
N ILE A 110 -9.67 -1.04 9.03
CA ILE A 110 -10.32 -1.83 7.96
C ILE A 110 -11.77 -2.23 8.31
N ALA A 111 -12.09 -2.46 9.58
CA ALA A 111 -13.36 -3.06 10.03
C ALA A 111 -14.24 -2.06 10.78
#